data_AF-A0A963Q3I6-F1
#
_entry.id   AF-A0A963Q3I6-F1
#
_cell.length_a   1.000
_cell.length_b   1.000
_cell.length_c   1.000
_cell.angle_alpha   90.00
_cell.angle_beta   90.00
_cell.angle_gamma   90.00
#
_symmetry.space_group_name_H-M   'P 1'
#
loop_
_entity.id
_entity.type
_entity.pdbx_description
1 polymer ?
#
loop_
_entity_poly.entity_id
_entity_poly.type
_entity_poly.pdbx_seq_one_letter_code
_entity_poly.pdbx_strand_id
1 'polypeptide(L)'
;KAVRPSSVMGATKRVAELILQAYAANPANKTVFTMVRFGNVLDSSGSVVRLFKKQVQRGGPVTVTDPEMTRYFMSIREAAELVIQAGAMAEGGEVFVLDMGEPVKIMDLARSMITFMGHEVQEPGNPQGDIKIEICGLLPGEKIHEELLIGGDVRPTLHRRIMRSIEPSQPWRELEAKLAALEAACHANDTRV
;
A
#
# COMPACT_ATOMS: atom_id res chain seq x y z
N LYS A 1 -3.80 1.05 0.11
CA LYS A 1 -3.58 2.49 -0.23
C LYS A 1 -4.56 3.10 -1.24
N ALA A 2 -4.77 2.55 -2.45
CA ALA A 2 -5.84 3.05 -3.35
C ALA A 2 -7.26 2.75 -2.82
N VAL A 3 -7.34 1.82 -1.87
CA VAL A 3 -8.56 1.38 -1.20
C VAL A 3 -9.01 2.41 -0.16
N ARG A 4 -10.22 2.97 -0.31
CA ARG A 4 -10.81 4.00 0.58
C ARG A 4 -9.76 5.05 1.01
N PRO A 5 -9.22 5.84 0.07
CA PRO A 5 -8.02 6.63 0.34
C PRO A 5 -8.28 7.72 1.38
N SER A 6 -7.40 7.80 2.38
CA SER A 6 -7.37 8.83 3.44
C SER A 6 -6.23 9.84 3.26
N SER A 7 -5.44 9.70 2.18
CA SER A 7 -4.30 10.56 1.86
C SER A 7 -4.29 10.92 0.39
N VAL A 8 -3.65 12.05 0.05
CA VAL A 8 -3.49 12.51 -1.35
C VAL A 8 -2.86 11.42 -2.22
N MET A 9 -1.81 10.76 -1.74
CA MET A 9 -1.18 9.66 -2.48
C MET A 9 -2.11 8.45 -2.68
N GLY A 10 -2.96 8.13 -1.69
CA GLY A 10 -3.98 7.10 -1.88
C GLY A 10 -4.99 7.52 -2.96
N ALA A 11 -5.43 8.78 -2.93
CA ALA A 11 -6.39 9.33 -3.87
C ALA A 11 -5.84 9.35 -5.30
N THR A 12 -4.58 9.76 -5.50
CA THR A 12 -3.94 9.74 -6.82
C THR A 12 -3.82 8.33 -7.39
N LYS A 13 -3.49 7.33 -6.55
CA LYS A 13 -3.51 5.91 -6.98
C LYS A 13 -4.91 5.45 -7.39
N ARG A 14 -5.95 5.85 -6.66
CA ARG A 14 -7.33 5.51 -7.02
C ARG A 14 -7.77 6.17 -8.33
N VAL A 15 -7.40 7.43 -8.56
CA VAL A 15 -7.65 8.12 -9.83
C VAL A 15 -6.91 7.41 -10.98
N ALA A 16 -5.66 6.99 -10.77
CA ALA A 16 -4.91 6.23 -11.78
C ALA A 16 -5.61 4.91 -12.16
N GLU A 17 -6.15 4.17 -11.19
CA GLU A 17 -6.97 2.98 -11.48
C GLU A 17 -8.20 3.31 -12.32
N LEU A 18 -8.93 4.37 -11.99
CA LEU A 18 -10.12 4.78 -12.75
C LEU A 18 -9.77 5.12 -14.21
N ILE A 19 -8.65 5.81 -14.44
CA ILE A 19 -8.14 6.13 -15.77
C ILE A 19 -7.85 4.85 -16.56
N LEU A 20 -7.12 3.91 -15.96
CA LEU A 20 -6.75 2.66 -16.61
C LEU A 20 -7.98 1.78 -16.88
N GLN A 21 -8.95 1.72 -15.97
CA GLN A 21 -10.22 1.02 -16.19
C GLN A 21 -11.00 1.64 -17.35
N ALA A 22 -11.06 2.98 -17.44
CA ALA A 22 -11.76 3.67 -18.51
C ALA A 22 -11.08 3.45 -19.88
N TYR A 23 -9.75 3.40 -19.92
CA TYR A 23 -9.00 3.05 -21.13
C TYR A 23 -9.18 1.59 -21.53
N ALA A 24 -9.19 0.66 -20.59
CA ALA A 24 -9.47 -0.75 -20.86
C ALA A 24 -10.89 -0.97 -21.40
N ALA A 25 -11.87 -0.18 -20.95
CA ALA A 25 -13.25 -0.27 -21.38
C ALA A 25 -13.51 0.31 -22.79
N ASN A 26 -12.54 1.02 -23.38
CA ASN A 26 -12.69 1.57 -24.72
C ASN A 26 -12.44 0.49 -25.79
N PRO A 27 -13.45 0.08 -26.59
CA PRO A 27 -13.30 -0.98 -27.58
C PRO A 27 -12.36 -0.62 -28.73
N ALA A 28 -12.04 0.66 -28.92
CA ALA A 28 -11.04 1.09 -29.91
C ALA A 28 -9.59 0.85 -29.44
N ASN A 29 -9.36 0.66 -28.14
CA ASN A 29 -8.02 0.42 -27.60
C ASN A 29 -7.63 -1.05 -27.75
N LYS A 30 -6.47 -1.30 -28.36
CA LYS A 30 -5.89 -2.65 -28.50
C LYS A 30 -4.92 -3.00 -27.37
N THR A 31 -4.47 -2.00 -26.62
CA THR A 31 -3.56 -2.19 -25.48
C THR A 31 -4.32 -2.74 -24.29
N VAL A 32 -3.80 -3.81 -23.69
CA VAL A 32 -4.35 -4.38 -22.45
C VAL A 32 -3.85 -3.55 -21.28
N PHE A 33 -4.77 -2.94 -20.54
CA PHE A 33 -4.49 -2.25 -19.28
C PHE A 33 -4.98 -3.09 -18.11
N THR A 34 -4.14 -3.28 -17.10
CA THR A 34 -4.49 -4.02 -15.89
C THR A 34 -3.76 -3.40 -14.70
N MET A 35 -4.27 -3.64 -13.49
CA MET A 35 -3.71 -3.11 -12.26
C MET A 35 -3.47 -4.24 -11.27
N VAL A 36 -2.38 -4.15 -10.51
CA VAL A 36 -2.08 -5.08 -9.42
C VAL A 36 -1.94 -4.29 -8.12
N ARG A 37 -2.72 -4.67 -7.12
CA ARG A 37 -2.69 -4.12 -5.77
C ARG A 37 -1.97 -5.08 -4.84
N PHE A 38 -1.03 -4.53 -4.08
CA PHE A 38 -0.39 -5.19 -2.96
C PHE A 38 0.05 -4.15 -1.93
N GLY A 39 0.28 -4.63 -0.72
CA GLY A 39 0.73 -3.89 0.44
C GLY A 39 2.23 -3.62 0.41
N ASN A 40 2.86 -3.73 1.58
CA ASN A 40 4.26 -3.34 1.75
C ASN A 40 5.18 -4.43 1.19
N VAL A 41 6.28 -4.01 0.58
CA VAL A 41 7.37 -4.90 0.17
C VAL A 41 8.52 -4.75 1.16
N LEU A 42 8.98 -5.86 1.70
CA LEU A 42 10.11 -5.91 2.63
C LEU A 42 11.36 -5.30 2.00
N ASP A 43 12.09 -4.50 2.80
CA ASP A 43 13.34 -3.83 2.41
C ASP A 43 13.24 -2.97 1.13
N SER A 44 12.05 -2.48 0.80
CA SER A 44 11.86 -1.49 -0.27
C SER A 44 12.42 -0.12 0.13
N SER A 45 12.72 0.72 -0.87
CA SER A 45 13.16 2.10 -0.67
C SER A 45 12.16 2.89 0.19
N GLY A 46 12.64 3.52 1.26
CA GLY A 46 11.79 4.28 2.19
C GLY A 46 10.89 3.42 3.09
N SER A 47 11.06 2.11 3.11
CA SER A 47 10.28 1.23 3.99
C SER A 47 10.61 1.43 5.46
N VAL A 48 9.62 1.14 6.31
CA VAL A 48 9.76 1.10 7.78
C VAL A 48 10.89 0.17 8.23
N VAL A 49 11.11 -0.94 7.53
CA VAL A 49 12.20 -1.89 7.79
C VAL A 49 13.56 -1.19 7.64
N ARG A 50 13.77 -0.44 6.56
CA ARG A 50 15.02 0.34 6.38
C ARG A 50 15.18 1.43 7.42
N LEU A 51 14.08 2.07 7.83
CA LEU A 51 14.10 3.08 8.88
C LEU A 51 14.54 2.47 10.22
N PHE A 52 13.90 1.37 10.64
CA PHE A 52 14.22 0.68 11.88
C PHE A 52 15.67 0.19 11.88
N LYS A 53 16.13 -0.42 10.79
CA LYS A 53 17.53 -0.83 10.65
C LYS A 53 18.50 0.33 10.88
N LYS A 54 18.24 1.50 10.30
CA LYS A 54 19.06 2.70 10.48
C LYS A 54 18.98 3.26 11.91
N GLN A 55 17.80 3.22 12.53
CA GLN A 55 17.60 3.66 13.90
C GLN A 55 18.37 2.77 14.88
N VAL A 56 18.24 1.44 14.74
CA VAL A 56 18.96 0.46 15.55
C VAL A 56 20.47 0.62 15.40
N GLN A 57 20.98 0.76 14.17
CA GLN A 57 22.41 0.98 13.90
C GLN A 57 22.97 2.28 14.52
N ARG A 58 22.10 3.24 14.87
CA ARG A 58 22.47 4.51 15.51
C ARG A 58 22.27 4.49 17.02
N GLY A 59 21.87 3.36 17.61
CA GLY A 59 21.56 3.23 19.04
C GLY A 59 20.12 3.59 19.42
N GLY A 60 19.22 3.74 18.44
CA GLY A 60 17.82 4.09 18.68
C GLY A 60 17.59 5.58 18.97
N PRO A 61 16.40 5.95 19.47
CA PRO A 61 15.23 5.09 19.62
C PRO A 61 14.66 4.63 18.27
N VAL A 62 13.95 3.50 18.27
CA VAL A 62 13.12 3.07 17.13
C VAL A 62 11.76 3.76 17.25
N THR A 63 11.27 4.37 16.19
CA THR A 63 10.01 5.15 16.24
C THR A 63 8.86 4.39 15.61
N VAL A 64 7.80 4.11 16.37
CA VAL A 64 6.57 3.49 15.88
C VAL A 64 5.44 4.52 15.89
N THR A 65 4.69 4.59 14.80
CA THR A 65 3.60 5.57 14.67
C THR A 65 2.47 5.32 15.67
N ASP A 66 1.99 4.09 15.72
CA ASP A 66 0.87 3.68 16.57
C ASP A 66 1.07 2.21 17.00
N PRO A 67 0.82 1.84 18.27
CA PRO A 67 1.02 0.48 18.77
C PRO A 67 0.18 -0.59 18.06
N GLU A 68 -1.01 -0.22 17.61
CA GLU A 68 -1.96 -1.14 16.95
C GLU A 68 -1.85 -1.12 15.43
N MET A 69 -0.90 -0.34 14.87
CA MET A 69 -0.70 -0.28 13.44
C MET A 69 -0.30 -1.65 12.85
N THR A 70 -1.01 -2.08 11.82
CA THR A 70 -0.71 -3.32 11.09
C THR A 70 -0.49 -3.07 9.60
N ARG A 71 0.40 -3.87 8.99
CA ARG A 71 0.67 -3.83 7.54
C ARG A 71 0.84 -5.23 6.98
N TYR A 72 0.39 -5.43 5.76
CA TYR A 72 0.70 -6.63 4.97
C TYR A 72 2.10 -6.51 4.38
N PHE A 73 2.88 -7.58 4.47
CA PHE A 73 4.23 -7.64 3.91
C PHE A 73 4.37 -8.84 2.97
N MET A 74 5.19 -8.65 1.94
CA MET A 74 5.72 -9.75 1.14
C MET A 74 7.15 -9.44 0.74
N SER A 75 7.90 -10.47 0.31
CA SER A 75 9.23 -10.26 -0.25
C SER A 75 9.18 -9.62 -1.63
N ILE A 76 10.27 -8.98 -2.04
CA ILE A 76 10.38 -8.38 -3.38
C ILE A 76 10.28 -9.44 -4.50
N ARG A 77 10.79 -10.66 -4.26
CA ARG A 77 10.74 -11.75 -5.22
C ARG A 77 9.30 -12.22 -5.45
N GLU A 78 8.57 -12.46 -4.36
CA GLU A 78 7.15 -12.83 -4.45
C GLU A 78 6.32 -11.74 -5.14
N ALA A 79 6.53 -10.47 -4.79
CA ALA A 79 5.81 -9.36 -5.42
C ALA A 79 6.05 -9.34 -6.93
N ALA A 80 7.32 -9.43 -7.35
CA ALA A 80 7.68 -9.41 -8.77
C ALA A 80 7.10 -10.61 -9.53
N GLU A 81 7.24 -11.82 -8.97
CA GLU A 81 6.72 -13.05 -9.57
C GLU A 81 5.20 -13.00 -9.76
N LEU A 82 4.46 -12.58 -8.74
CA LEU A 82 3.01 -12.49 -8.81
C LEU A 82 2.52 -11.38 -9.74
N VAL A 83 3.23 -10.25 -9.83
CA VAL A 83 2.90 -9.18 -10.78
C VAL A 83 3.07 -9.65 -12.23
N ILE A 84 4.15 -10.38 -12.54
CA ILE A 84 4.39 -10.93 -13.88
C ILE A 84 3.28 -11.93 -14.24
N GLN A 85 2.91 -12.81 -13.31
CA GLN A 85 1.86 -13.80 -13.53
C GLN A 85 0.47 -13.16 -13.67
N ALA A 86 0.16 -12.12 -12.87
CA ALA A 86 -1.06 -11.34 -13.02
C ALA A 86 -1.15 -10.70 -14.41
N GLY A 87 -0.03 -10.13 -14.90
CA GLY A 87 0.06 -9.59 -16.25
C GLY A 87 -0.18 -10.63 -17.35
N ALA A 88 0.31 -11.86 -17.15
CA ALA A 88 0.09 -12.96 -18.10
C ALA A 88 -1.36 -13.46 -18.14
N MET A 89 -2.15 -13.22 -17.09
CA MET A 89 -3.57 -13.57 -16.99
C MET A 89 -4.53 -12.43 -17.37
N ALA A 90 -4.00 -11.25 -17.72
CA ALA A 90 -4.83 -10.06 -17.94
C ALA A 90 -5.52 -10.07 -19.30
N GLU A 91 -6.82 -9.79 -19.30
CA GLU A 91 -7.66 -9.61 -20.49
C GLU A 91 -8.04 -8.13 -20.69
N GLY A 92 -7.97 -7.31 -19.64
CA GLY A 92 -8.19 -5.86 -19.67
C GLY A 92 -9.14 -5.38 -18.57
N GLY A 93 -8.74 -4.32 -17.88
CA GLY A 93 -9.54 -3.61 -16.88
C GLY A 93 -9.55 -4.26 -15.49
N GLU A 94 -8.87 -5.39 -15.32
CA GLU A 94 -8.82 -6.08 -14.03
C GLU A 94 -8.05 -5.29 -12.98
N VAL A 95 -8.54 -5.42 -11.75
CA VAL A 95 -7.81 -5.05 -10.55
C VAL A 95 -7.43 -6.34 -9.83
N PHE A 96 -6.22 -6.82 -10.07
CA PHE A 96 -5.68 -7.96 -9.34
C PHE A 96 -5.27 -7.55 -7.92
N VAL A 97 -5.52 -8.42 -6.96
CA VAL A 97 -5.17 -8.26 -5.55
C VAL A 97 -4.38 -9.48 -5.12
N LEU A 98 -3.18 -9.25 -4.60
CA LEU A 98 -2.29 -10.32 -4.17
C LEU A 98 -2.65 -10.78 -2.76
N ASP A 99 -2.65 -12.09 -2.56
CA ASP A 99 -2.70 -12.69 -1.22
C ASP A 99 -1.34 -12.56 -0.54
N MET A 100 -1.32 -11.78 0.53
CA MET A 100 -0.14 -11.45 1.33
C MET A 100 -0.15 -12.12 2.71
N GLY A 101 -1.08 -13.04 2.95
CA GLY A 101 -1.26 -13.67 4.25
C GLY A 101 -1.73 -12.69 5.32
N GLU A 102 -1.35 -12.95 6.57
CA GLU A 102 -1.80 -12.19 7.73
C GLU A 102 -1.06 -10.85 7.87
N PRO A 103 -1.75 -9.78 8.32
CA PRO A 103 -1.11 -8.51 8.58
C PRO A 103 -0.20 -8.59 9.82
N VAL A 104 0.93 -7.89 9.77
CA VAL A 104 1.93 -7.86 10.84
C VAL A 104 1.80 -6.57 11.64
N LYS A 105 1.80 -6.65 12.98
CA LYS A 105 1.89 -5.47 13.85
C LYS A 105 3.26 -4.81 13.71
N ILE A 106 3.28 -3.50 13.45
CA ILE A 106 4.52 -2.73 13.27
C ILE A 106 5.32 -2.67 14.57
N MET A 107 4.65 -2.67 15.72
CA MET A 107 5.29 -2.77 17.02
C MET A 107 6.08 -4.08 17.17
N ASP A 108 5.49 -5.22 16.81
CA ASP A 108 6.16 -6.52 16.90
C ASP A 108 7.32 -6.63 15.91
N LEU A 109 7.14 -6.07 14.71
CA LEU A 109 8.22 -5.92 13.73
C LEU A 109 9.40 -5.12 14.31
N ALA A 110 9.14 -3.99 14.99
CA ALA A 110 10.19 -3.19 15.63
C ALA A 110 10.97 -3.99 16.68
N ARG A 111 10.26 -4.69 17.58
CA ARG A 111 10.87 -5.55 18.60
C ARG A 111 11.73 -6.64 17.98
N SER A 112 11.17 -7.40 17.02
CA SER A 112 11.90 -8.47 16.33
C SER A 112 13.16 -7.94 15.64
N MET A 113 13.10 -6.76 15.04
CA MET A 113 14.26 -6.15 14.39
C MET A 113 15.36 -5.75 15.37
N ILE A 114 15.01 -5.18 16.53
CA ILE A 114 15.97 -4.84 17.60
C ILE A 114 16.69 -6.12 18.05
N THR A 115 15.94 -7.16 18.40
CA THR A 115 16.48 -8.45 18.87
C THR A 115 17.32 -9.16 17.81
N PHE A 116 16.85 -9.19 16.56
CA PHE A 116 17.58 -9.82 15.46
C PHE A 116 18.93 -9.13 15.17
N MET A 117 19.05 -7.85 15.50
CA MET A 117 20.28 -7.08 15.36
C MET A 117 21.20 -7.18 16.59
N GLY A 118 20.88 -8.05 17.56
CA GLY A 118 21.72 -8.35 18.72
C GLY A 118 21.54 -7.37 19.89
N HIS A 119 20.43 -6.63 19.92
CA HIS A 119 20.12 -5.67 20.98
C HIS A 119 18.90 -6.11 21.79
N GLU A 120 18.83 -5.70 23.05
CA GLU A 120 17.67 -5.88 23.90
C GLU A 120 16.71 -4.68 23.79
N VAL A 121 15.40 -4.95 23.78
CA VAL A 121 14.38 -3.89 23.75
C VAL A 121 14.22 -3.32 25.16
N GLN A 122 14.28 -2.00 25.29
CA GLN A 122 14.00 -1.29 26.53
C GLN A 122 12.48 -1.18 26.76
N GLU A 123 11.97 -1.93 27.73
CA GLU A 123 10.54 -2.02 28.08
C GLU A 123 10.35 -2.11 29.60
N PRO A 124 9.13 -1.97 30.16
CA PRO A 124 8.91 -2.05 31.61
C PRO A 124 9.46 -3.32 32.28
N GLY A 125 9.46 -4.45 31.57
CA GLY A 125 10.05 -5.71 32.04
C GLY A 125 11.58 -5.83 31.84
N ASN A 126 12.17 -4.98 31.01
CA ASN A 126 13.62 -4.87 30.81
C ASN A 126 14.05 -3.39 30.72
N PRO A 127 14.07 -2.65 31.84
CA PRO A 127 14.37 -1.22 31.84
C PRO A 127 15.81 -0.89 31.45
N GLN A 128 16.71 -1.89 31.48
CA GLN A 128 18.12 -1.79 31.10
C GLN A 128 18.39 -2.24 29.65
N GLY A 129 17.36 -2.53 28.87
CA GLY A 129 17.52 -2.89 27.46
C GLY A 129 18.22 -1.79 26.65
N ASP A 130 18.91 -2.19 25.60
CA ASP A 130 19.77 -1.31 24.79
C ASP A 130 18.98 -0.23 24.02
N ILE A 131 17.79 -0.58 23.50
CA ILE A 131 17.08 0.26 22.53
C ILE A 131 15.61 0.45 22.92
N LYS A 132 15.22 1.71 23.10
CA LYS A 132 13.84 2.14 23.33
C LYS A 132 13.02 2.17 22.04
N ILE A 133 11.74 1.83 22.16
CA ILE A 133 10.72 2.11 21.15
C ILE A 133 9.90 3.34 21.58
N GLU A 134 9.79 4.34 20.71
CA GLU A 134 9.03 5.56 20.96
C GLU A 134 7.80 5.67 20.06
N ILE A 135 6.65 6.02 20.65
CA ILE A 135 5.43 6.28 19.90
C ILE A 135 5.45 7.72 19.39
N CYS A 136 5.52 7.92 18.07
CA CYS A 136 5.58 9.25 17.47
C CYS A 136 4.21 9.81 17.04
N GLY A 137 3.15 9.01 17.09
CA GLY A 137 1.80 9.41 16.73
C GLY A 137 1.52 9.33 15.22
N LEU A 138 0.24 9.30 14.86
CA LEU A 138 -0.23 9.18 13.47
C LEU A 138 0.04 10.44 12.66
N LEU A 139 0.58 10.24 11.45
CA LEU A 139 0.67 11.33 10.47
C LEU A 139 -0.70 11.57 9.81
N PRO A 140 -1.00 12.80 9.36
CA PRO A 140 -2.25 13.11 8.67
C PRO A 140 -2.50 12.18 7.48
N GLY A 141 -3.65 11.50 7.51
CA GLY A 141 -4.09 10.60 6.45
C GLY A 141 -3.50 9.18 6.50
N GLU A 142 -2.69 8.84 7.50
CA GLU A 142 -2.28 7.47 7.74
C GLU A 142 -3.42 6.61 8.29
N LYS A 143 -3.47 5.35 7.85
CA LYS A 143 -4.39 4.34 8.38
C LYS A 143 -3.72 3.49 9.44
N ILE A 144 -4.43 3.15 10.51
CA ILE A 144 -3.97 2.16 11.49
C ILE A 144 -3.90 0.78 10.82
N HIS A 145 -4.95 0.40 10.08
CA HIS A 145 -5.02 -0.85 9.35
C HIS A 145 -5.16 -0.61 7.84
N GLU A 146 -4.36 -1.29 7.04
CA GLU A 146 -4.52 -1.27 5.58
C GLU A 146 -5.60 -2.25 5.16
N GLU A 147 -6.34 -1.88 4.11
CA GLU A 147 -7.39 -2.68 3.52
C GLU A 147 -6.96 -3.06 2.10
N LEU A 148 -7.12 -4.33 1.72
CA LEU A 148 -6.75 -4.81 0.38
C LEU A 148 -7.88 -4.64 -0.65
N LEU A 149 -9.13 -4.49 -0.20
CA LEU A 149 -10.34 -4.47 -1.05
C LEU A 149 -11.23 -3.25 -0.78
N ILE A 150 -11.73 -2.59 -1.82
CA ILE A 150 -12.75 -1.52 -1.68
C ILE A 150 -14.14 -2.16 -1.57
N GLY A 151 -14.47 -3.08 -2.48
CA GLY A 151 -15.69 -3.86 -2.48
C GLY A 151 -15.52 -5.26 -1.85
N GLY A 152 -16.62 -6.00 -1.74
CA GLY A 152 -16.61 -7.40 -1.28
C GLY A 152 -16.54 -8.45 -2.39
N ASP A 153 -16.68 -8.06 -3.67
CA ASP A 153 -16.69 -9.01 -4.79
C ASP A 153 -15.27 -9.26 -5.31
N VAL A 154 -14.71 -10.38 -4.84
CA VAL A 154 -13.43 -10.93 -5.29
C VAL A 154 -13.67 -12.28 -5.94
N ARG A 155 -13.07 -12.49 -7.10
CA ARG A 155 -13.12 -13.75 -7.83
C ARG A 155 -11.75 -14.41 -7.85
N PRO A 156 -11.68 -15.74 -7.74
CA PRO A 156 -10.43 -16.46 -7.89
C PRO A 156 -9.90 -16.32 -9.32
N THR A 157 -8.58 -16.48 -9.47
CA THR A 157 -7.92 -16.62 -10.78
C THR A 157 -7.33 -18.03 -10.89
N LEU A 158 -6.60 -18.30 -11.99
CA LEU A 158 -5.83 -19.55 -12.14
C LEU A 158 -4.72 -19.69 -11.09
N HIS A 159 -4.26 -18.58 -10.51
CA HIS A 159 -3.23 -18.57 -9.48
C HIS A 159 -3.84 -18.34 -8.09
N ARG A 160 -3.57 -19.25 -7.14
CA ARG A 160 -4.19 -19.23 -5.79
C ARG A 160 -3.93 -17.95 -4.99
N ARG A 161 -2.78 -17.30 -5.20
CA ARG A 161 -2.41 -16.04 -4.52
C ARG A 161 -2.76 -14.77 -5.30
N ILE A 162 -3.49 -14.89 -6.41
CA ILE A 162 -3.91 -13.74 -7.22
C ILE A 162 -5.43 -13.80 -7.32
N MET A 163 -6.09 -12.77 -6.81
CA MET A 163 -7.53 -12.62 -6.88
C MET A 163 -7.86 -11.47 -7.82
N ARG A 164 -9.01 -11.53 -8.49
CA ARG A 164 -9.54 -10.42 -9.28
C ARG A 164 -10.61 -9.71 -8.46
N SER A 165 -10.41 -8.43 -8.18
CA SER A 165 -11.41 -7.58 -7.53
C SER A 165 -12.28 -6.90 -8.58
N ILE A 166 -13.60 -6.94 -8.37
CA ILE A 166 -14.55 -6.16 -9.18
C ILE A 166 -14.73 -4.81 -8.50
N GLU A 167 -14.14 -3.80 -9.11
CA GLU A 167 -14.07 -2.45 -8.57
C GLU A 167 -14.95 -1.48 -9.37
N PRO A 168 -15.65 -0.54 -8.72
CA PRO A 168 -16.41 0.48 -9.43
C PRO A 168 -15.52 1.24 -10.40
N SER A 169 -15.95 1.30 -11.66
CA SER A 169 -15.30 2.06 -12.74
C SER A 169 -16.19 3.23 -13.16
N GLN A 170 -15.64 4.15 -13.96
CA GLN A 170 -16.38 5.30 -14.50
C GLN A 170 -16.16 5.39 -16.01
N PRO A 171 -17.19 5.74 -16.81
CA PRO A 171 -17.01 6.01 -18.23
C PRO A 171 -15.98 7.13 -18.46
N TRP A 172 -15.15 6.99 -19.50
CA TRP A 172 -14.10 7.97 -19.80
C TRP A 172 -14.65 9.40 -19.89
N ARG A 173 -15.77 9.61 -20.58
CA ARG A 173 -16.38 10.93 -20.77
C ARG A 173 -16.67 11.66 -19.46
N GLU A 174 -17.15 10.94 -18.44
CA GLU A 174 -17.43 11.53 -17.13
C GLU A 174 -16.15 11.78 -16.33
N LEU A 175 -15.19 10.85 -16.43
CA LEU A 175 -13.90 10.96 -15.76
C LEU A 175 -13.06 12.11 -16.33
N GLU A 176 -13.02 12.25 -17.66
CA GLU A 176 -12.29 13.29 -18.39
C GLU A 176 -12.76 14.70 -17.97
N ALA A 177 -14.08 14.91 -17.86
CA ALA A 177 -14.61 16.18 -17.38
C ALA A 177 -14.15 16.52 -15.96
N LYS A 178 -14.13 15.53 -15.05
CA LYS A 178 -13.65 15.70 -13.67
C LYS A 178 -12.15 15.95 -13.62
N LEU A 179 -11.37 15.26 -14.45
CA LEU A 179 -9.92 15.44 -14.55
C LEU A 179 -9.57 16.83 -15.09
N ALA A 180 -10.27 17.31 -16.11
CA ALA A 180 -10.09 18.66 -16.64
C ALA A 180 -10.42 19.74 -15.61
N ALA A 181 -11.48 19.56 -14.82
CA ALA A 181 -11.82 20.46 -13.72
C ALA A 181 -10.73 20.47 -12.63
N LEU A 182 -10.19 19.30 -12.28
CA LEU A 182 -9.08 19.18 -11.33
C LEU A 182 -7.82 19.88 -11.85
N GLU A 183 -7.47 19.67 -13.12
CA GLU A 183 -6.32 20.32 -13.76
C GLU A 183 -6.47 21.84 -13.78
N ALA A 184 -7.66 22.36 -14.10
CA ALA A 184 -7.94 23.79 -14.05
C ALA A 184 -7.80 24.36 -12.63
N ALA A 185 -8.30 23.64 -11.61
CA ALA A 185 -8.14 24.04 -10.21
C ALA A 185 -6.67 24.05 -9.76
N CYS A 186 -5.87 23.07 -10.20
CA CYS A 186 -4.43 23.05 -9.96
C CYS A 186 -3.72 24.26 -10.61
N HIS A 187 -4.03 24.58 -11.87
CA HIS A 187 -3.47 25.76 -12.54
C HIS A 187 -3.86 27.08 -11.86
N ALA A 188 -5.06 27.14 -11.28
CA ALA A 188 -5.54 28.32 -10.56
C ALA A 188 -5.00 28.43 -9.12
N ASN A 189 -4.21 27.44 -8.64
CA ASN A 189 -3.87 27.31 -7.22
C ASN A 189 -5.11 27.42 -6.30
N ASP A 190 -6.22 26.77 -6.68
CA ASP A 190 -7.43 26.81 -5.88
C ASP A 190 -7.25 26.01 -4.59
N THR A 191 -7.12 26.71 -3.46
CA THR A 191 -6.95 26.12 -2.12
C THR A 191 -8.25 26.04 -1.34
N ARG A 192 -9.41 26.32 -1.96
CA ARG A 192 -10.71 26.25 -1.27
C ARG A 192 -11.08 24.78 -1.02
N VAL A 193 -11.42 24.47 0.24
CA VAL A 193 -11.87 23.16 0.71
C VAL A 193 -13.39 23.12 0.77
#